data_AF-A0A836UIW1-F1
#
_entry.id   AF-A0A836UIW1-F1
#
_cell.length_a   1.000
_cell.length_b   1.000
_cell.length_c   1.000
_cell.angle_alpha   90.00
_cell.angle_beta   90.00
_cell.angle_gamma   90.00
#
_symmetry.space_group_name_H-M   'P 1'
#
loop_
_entity.id
_entity.type
_entity.pdbx_description
1 polymer ?
#
loop_
_entity_poly.entity_id
_entity_poly.type
_entity_poly.pdbx_seq_one_letter_code
_entity_poly.pdbx_strand_id
1 'polypeptide(L)' 'MRLEMTGDRFIAFNSDARVLENLIPKWRRFRQILAKVMTDKYQDLHDTGRHVTREGIAKTLQTLFDPDRFNHIA' A
#
# COMPACT_ATOMS: atom_id res chain seq x y z
N MET A 1 4.79 0.30 11.18
CA MET A 1 4.50 -0.99 11.84
C MET A 1 4.08 -2.10 10.87
N ARG A 2 2.86 -2.11 10.27
CA ARG A 2 2.42 -3.27 9.45
C ARG A 2 3.33 -3.56 8.25
N LEU A 3 3.62 -2.54 7.45
CA LEU A 3 4.53 -2.66 6.29
C LEU A 3 5.95 -3.12 6.69
N GLU A 4 6.42 -2.75 7.88
CA GLU A 4 7.75 -3.15 8.39
C GLU A 4 7.77 -4.62 8.82
N MET A 5 6.67 -5.11 9.40
CA MET A 5 6.60 -6.48 9.92
C MET A 5 6.20 -7.50 8.84
N THR A 6 5.29 -7.14 7.93
CA THR A 6 4.73 -8.09 6.97
C THR A 6 5.23 -7.88 5.54
N GLY A 7 6.01 -6.81 5.31
CA GLY A 7 6.16 -6.26 3.97
C GLY A 7 4.78 -5.88 3.42
N ASP A 8 4.59 -6.07 2.13
CA ASP A 8 3.32 -5.75 1.49
C ASP A 8 2.21 -6.76 1.76
N ARG A 9 2.43 -7.89 2.47
CA ARG A 9 1.50 -9.02 2.68
C ARG A 9 0.28 -8.75 3.56
N PHE A 10 -0.55 -7.79 3.17
CA PHE A 10 -1.82 -7.47 3.79
C PHE A 10 -2.70 -6.61 2.85
N ILE A 11 -3.99 -6.52 3.17
CA ILE A 11 -4.88 -5.53 2.56
C ILE A 11 -4.71 -4.18 3.27
N ALA A 12 -4.30 -3.16 2.53
CA ALA A 12 -3.87 -1.89 3.10
C ALA A 12 -5.02 -1.06 3.69
N PHE A 13 -6.21 -1.12 3.09
CA PHE A 13 -7.34 -0.29 3.48
C PHE A 13 -8.67 -0.85 2.99
N ASN A 14 -9.72 -0.57 3.75
CA ASN A 14 -11.10 -0.67 3.31
C ASN A 14 -11.81 0.63 3.70
N SER A 15 -12.72 1.12 2.86
CA SER A 15 -13.39 2.40 3.11
C SER A 15 -14.53 2.33 4.13
N ASP A 16 -15.14 1.15 4.31
CA ASP A 16 -16.37 0.94 5.10
C ASP A 16 -17.41 2.05 4.84
N ALA A 17 -17.55 2.45 3.58
CA ALA A 17 -18.44 3.52 3.17
C ALA A 17 -19.88 3.00 3.09
N ARG A 18 -20.74 3.47 4.01
CA ARG A 18 -22.19 3.21 3.98
C ARG A 18 -22.98 4.25 3.20
N VAL A 19 -22.31 5.34 2.82
CA VAL A 19 -22.82 6.48 2.05
C VAL A 19 -21.84 6.71 0.91
N LEU A 20 -22.32 6.76 -0.33
CA LEU A 20 -21.49 6.71 -1.54
C LEU A 20 -20.50 7.87 -1.62
N GLU A 21 -20.93 9.07 -1.21
CA GLU A 21 -20.16 10.30 -1.21
C GLU A 21 -18.92 10.21 -0.31
N ASN A 22 -18.92 9.31 0.67
CA ASN A 22 -17.77 9.09 1.56
C ASN A 22 -16.64 8.31 0.89
N LEU A 23 -16.89 7.62 -0.22
CA LEU A 23 -15.90 6.79 -0.88
C LEU A 23 -14.69 7.64 -1.32
N ILE A 24 -14.95 8.72 -2.06
CA ILE A 24 -13.91 9.61 -2.59
C ILE A 24 -13.06 10.25 -1.49
N PRO A 25 -13.60 10.95 -0.46
CA PRO A 25 -12.79 11.60 0.56
C PRO A 25 -12.02 10.59 1.42
N LYS A 26 -12.59 9.43 1.75
CA LYS A 26 -11.90 8.38 2.50
C LYS A 26 -10.70 7.84 1.71
N TRP A 27 -10.90 7.48 0.45
CA TRP A 27 -9.82 7.01 -0.42
C TRP A 27 -8.76 8.09 -0.66
N ARG A 28 -9.16 9.35 -0.85
CA ARG A 28 -8.22 10.47 -1.02
C ARG A 28 -7.33 10.65 0.20
N ARG A 29 -7.90 10.70 1.41
CA ARG A 29 -7.14 10.83 2.66
C ARG A 29 -6.21 9.64 2.86
N PHE A 30 -6.70 8.42 2.62
CA PHE A 30 -5.88 7.22 2.75
C PHE A 30 -4.70 7.24 1.77
N ARG A 31 -4.90 7.60 0.49
CA ARG A 31 -3.81 7.68 -0.50
C ARG A 31 -2.72 8.68 -0.10
N GLN A 32 -3.09 9.81 0.53
CA GLN A 32 -2.09 10.77 1.03
C GLN A 32 -1.23 10.18 2.15
N ILE A 33 -1.83 9.46 3.09
CA ILE A 33 -1.11 8.80 4.19
C ILE A 33 -0.23 7.67 3.64
N LEU A 34 -0.77 6.84 2.74
CA LEU A 34 -0.02 5.75 2.13
C LEU A 34 1.17 6.28 1.33
N ALA A 35 0.99 7.36 0.56
CA ALA A 35 2.08 7.96 -0.21
C ALA A 35 3.24 8.38 0.71
N LYS A 36 2.94 9.08 1.82
CA LYS A 36 3.96 9.46 2.81
C LYS A 36 4.69 8.24 3.37
N VAL A 37 3.96 7.24 3.84
CA VAL A 37 4.56 6.02 4.44
C VAL A 37 5.42 5.27 3.43
N MET A 38 4.95 5.12 2.18
CA MET A 38 5.69 4.42 1.14
C MET A 38 6.95 5.19 0.73
N THR A 39 6.86 6.52 0.60
CA THR A 39 8.02 7.38 0.34
C THR A 39 9.08 7.20 1.42
N ASP A 40 8.71 7.32 2.70
CA ASP A 40 9.66 7.16 3.80
C ASP A 40 10.35 5.78 3.75
N LYS A 41 9.59 4.70 3.47
CA LYS A 41 10.14 3.33 3.42
C LYS A 41 11.01 3.04 2.21
N TYR A 42 10.66 3.56 1.04
CA TYR A 42 11.53 3.42 -0.12
C TYR A 42 12.77 4.31 -0.02
N GLN A 43 12.68 5.46 0.67
CA GLN A 43 13.85 6.27 0.97
C GLN A 43 14.80 5.54 1.91
N ASP A 44 14.30 4.93 3.00
CA ASP A 44 15.11 4.10 3.91
C ASP A 44 15.84 2.97 3.15
N LEU A 45 15.16 2.32 2.20
CA LEU A 45 15.75 1.28 1.35
C LEU A 45 16.83 1.84 0.43
N HIS A 46 16.55 2.97 -0.23
CA HIS A 46 17.51 3.64 -1.10
C HIS A 46 18.77 4.04 -0.34
N ASP A 47 18.63 4.63 0.85
CA ASP A 47 19.73 5.14 1.66
C ASP A 47 20.62 4.02 2.22
N THR A 48 20.07 2.82 2.36
CA THR A 48 20.83 1.59 2.70
C THR A 48 21.47 0.93 1.48
N GLY A 49 21.43 1.57 0.30
CA GLY A 49 22.04 1.11 -0.94
C GLY A 49 21.18 0.14 -1.75
N ARG A 50 19.90 -0.03 -1.42
CA ARG A 50 19.00 -0.87 -2.23
C ARG A 50 18.58 -0.12 -3.49
N HIS A 51 18.64 -0.81 -4.62
CA HIS A 51 18.09 -0.28 -5.86
C HIS A 51 16.55 -0.27 -5.82
N VAL A 52 15.96 0.92 -5.85
CA VAL A 52 14.51 1.14 -5.89
C VAL A 52 14.12 1.58 -7.29
N THR A 53 13.16 0.89 -7.91
CA THR A 53 12.65 1.21 -9.24
C THR A 53 11.18 1.57 -9.21
N ARG A 54 10.75 2.36 -10.19
CA ARG A 54 9.35 2.73 -10.36
C ARG A 54 8.45 1.50 -10.54
N GLU A 55 8.93 0.52 -11.30
CA GLU A 55 8.25 -0.74 -11.58
C GLU A 55 8.08 -1.57 -10.30
N GLY A 56 9.11 -1.60 -9.45
CA GLY A 56 9.06 -2.28 -8.16
C GLY A 56 8.02 -1.66 -7.23
N ILE A 57 8.00 -0.32 -7.13
CA ILE A 57 6.99 0.40 -6.34
C ILE A 57 5.58 0.12 -6.89
N ALA A 58 5.40 0.17 -8.22
CA ALA A 58 4.12 -0.08 -8.84
C ALA A 58 3.61 -1.51 -8.57
N LYS A 59 4.49 -2.51 -8.62
CA LYS A 59 4.17 -3.89 -8.29
C LYS A 59 3.74 -4.04 -6.83
N THR A 60 4.48 -3.43 -5.89
CA THR A 60 4.08 -3.44 -4.47
C THR A 60 2.71 -2.79 -4.26
N LEU A 61 2.41 -1.68 -4.94
CA LEU A 61 1.09 -1.06 -4.88
C LEU A 61 0.01 -1.96 -5.44
N GLN A 62 0.22 -2.59 -6.61
CA GLN A 62 -0.71 -3.58 -7.16
C GLN A 62 -1.00 -4.69 -6.15
N THR A 63 0.05 -5.22 -5.53
CA THR A 63 -0.03 -6.27 -4.53
C THR A 63 -0.75 -5.85 -3.24
N LEU A 64 -0.65 -4.60 -2.79
CA LEU A 64 -1.37 -4.08 -1.62
C LEU A 64 -2.89 -3.95 -1.83
N PHE A 65 -3.33 -3.83 -3.07
CA PHE A 65 -4.73 -3.61 -3.46
C PHE A 65 -5.32 -4.76 -4.29
N ASP A 66 -4.58 -5.85 -4.46
CA ASP A 66 -5.04 -7.04 -5.17
C ASP A 66 -6.13 -7.74 -4.34
N PRO A 67 -7.39 -7.78 -4.84
CA PRO A 67 -8.50 -8.42 -4.13
C PRO A 67 -8.37 -9.95 -4.09
N ASP A 68 -7.63 -10.56 -5.02
CA ASP A 68 -7.50 -12.01 -5.16
C ASP A 68 -6.26 -12.57 -4.45
N ARG A 69 -5.48 -11.69 -3.81
CA ARG A 69 -4.17 -12.03 -3.27
C ARG A 69 -4.13 -13.23 -2.33
N PHE A 70 -5.20 -13.46 -1.56
CA PHE A 70 -5.28 -14.54 -0.59
C PHE A 70 -6.09 -15.75 -1.10
N ASN A 71 -6.60 -15.70 -2.33
CA ASN A 71 -7.42 -16.77 -2.92
C ASN A 71 -6.59 -18.01 -3.30
N HIS A 72 -5.26 -17.92 -3.28
CA HIS A 72 -4.35 -19.04 -3.60
C HIS A 72 -3.81 -19.77 -2.37
N ILE A 73 -4.37 -19.53 -1.19
CA ILE A 73 -4.04 -20.26 0.04
C ILE A 73 -5.15 -21.29 0.28
N ALA A 74 -5.14 -22.35 -0.52
CA ALA A 74 -5.97 -23.54 -0.35
C ALA A 74 -5.16 -24.77 -0.76
#